data_AF-A0A8S2VYW8-F1
#
_entry.id   AF-A0A8S2VYW8-F1
#
_cell.length_a   1.000
_cell.length_b   1.000
_cell.length_c   1.000
_cell.angle_alpha   90.00
_cell.angle_beta   90.00
_cell.angle_gamma   90.00
#
_symmetry.space_group_name_H-M   'P 1'
#
loop_
_entity.id
_entity.type
_entity.pdbx_description
1 polymer ?
#
loop_
_entity_poly.entity_id
_entity_poly.type
_entity_poly.pdbx_seq_one_letter_code
_entity_poly.pdbx_strand_id
1 'polypeptide(L)'
;TTQGEILIDHIACYGLAMDEERNLYVSDGGKQEVRRYKLGENIGTLVAGGNGQGAGLNQLNYPTFLFVDRQQNVYVPEWKNHRVMKWNKCAK
;
A
#
# COMPACT_ATOMS: atom_id res chain seq x y z
N THR A 1 16.29 -26.66 0.95
CA THR A 1 15.80 -26.13 2.23
C THR A 1 15.05 -24.85 1.94
N THR A 2 13.83 -24.68 2.43
CA THR A 2 13.11 -23.41 2.29
C THR A 2 13.48 -22.53 3.46
N GLN A 3 14.13 -21.40 3.22
CA GLN A 3 14.42 -20.38 4.23
C GLN A 3 13.56 -19.15 3.94
N GLY A 4 12.81 -18.69 4.95
CA GLY A 4 12.05 -17.45 4.88
C GLY A 4 12.91 -16.26 5.29
N GLU A 5 12.56 -15.08 4.77
CA GLU A 5 13.17 -13.80 5.11
C GLU A 5 12.07 -12.80 5.50
N ILE A 6 12.30 -12.02 6.55
CA ILE A 6 11.45 -10.88 6.88
C ILE A 6 11.89 -9.70 6.02
N LEU A 7 11.06 -9.30 5.06
CA LEU A 7 11.36 -8.15 4.20
C LEU A 7 10.96 -6.82 4.84
N ILE A 8 9.84 -6.82 5.57
CA ILE A 8 9.27 -5.64 6.25
C ILE A 8 8.60 -6.13 7.54
N ASP A 9 8.81 -5.41 8.64
CA ASP A 9 8.19 -5.65 9.94
C ASP A 9 7.47 -4.39 10.47
N HIS A 10 6.89 -4.50 11.67
CA HIS A 10 6.18 -3.39 12.37
C HIS A 10 5.09 -2.68 11.54
N ILE A 11 4.35 -3.47 10.75
CA ILE A 11 3.18 -3.03 9.98
C ILE A 11 1.98 -3.95 10.26
N ALA A 12 0.77 -3.40 10.25
CA ALA A 12 -0.45 -4.20 10.23
C ALA A 12 -0.79 -4.55 8.78
N CYS A 13 -0.02 -5.49 8.19
CA CYS A 13 -0.11 -5.86 6.79
C CYS A 13 -1.44 -6.55 6.45
N TYR A 14 -2.25 -5.94 5.57
CA TYR A 14 -3.54 -6.49 5.13
C TYR A 14 -3.51 -6.96 3.67
N GLY A 15 -2.51 -6.54 2.89
CA GLY A 15 -2.33 -6.91 1.50
C GLY A 15 -1.01 -6.38 0.94
N LEU A 16 -0.54 -7.04 -0.13
CA LEU A 16 0.68 -6.67 -0.84
C LEU A 16 0.51 -6.81 -2.35
N ALA A 17 1.32 -6.07 -3.10
CA ALA A 17 1.49 -6.19 -4.53
C ALA A 17 2.93 -5.84 -4.92
N MET A 18 3.38 -6.30 -6.08
CA MET A 18 4.70 -5.95 -6.63
C MET A 18 4.54 -5.45 -8.05
N ASP A 19 5.29 -4.41 -8.41
CA ASP A 19 5.31 -3.89 -9.79
C ASP A 19 6.40 -4.57 -10.65
N GLU A 20 6.44 -4.21 -11.94
CA GLU A 20 7.43 -4.73 -12.90
C GLU A 20 8.88 -4.30 -12.55
N GLU A 21 9.05 -3.25 -11.75
CA GLU A 21 10.35 -2.75 -11.25
C GLU A 21 10.78 -3.40 -9.94
N ARG A 22 10.02 -4.39 -9.43
CA ARG A 22 10.24 -5.09 -8.15
C ARG A 22 10.14 -4.18 -6.92
N ASN A 23 9.33 -3.14 -6.98
CA ASN A 23 8.91 -2.40 -5.79
C ASN A 23 7.77 -3.17 -5.11
N LEU A 24 7.88 -3.38 -3.80
CA LEU A 24 6.87 -4.00 -2.96
C LEU A 24 5.94 -2.92 -2.40
N TYR A 25 4.64 -3.04 -2.67
CA TYR A 25 3.59 -2.18 -2.13
C TYR A 25 2.86 -2.94 -1.04
N VAL A 26 2.64 -2.30 0.11
CA VAL A 26 2.00 -2.93 1.26
C VAL A 26 0.98 -1.99 1.87
N SER A 27 -0.21 -2.52 2.17
CA SER A 27 -1.23 -1.80 2.92
C SER A 27 -1.04 -2.03 4.42
N ASP A 28 -0.92 -0.93 5.17
CA ASP A 28 -0.93 -0.94 6.63
C ASP A 28 -2.33 -0.52 7.10
N GLY A 29 -3.14 -1.51 7.47
CA GLY A 29 -4.51 -1.30 7.94
C GLY A 29 -4.58 -0.65 9.32
N GLY A 30 -3.50 -0.65 10.10
CA GLY A 30 -3.42 0.05 11.38
C GLY A 30 -3.15 1.53 11.22
N LYS A 31 -2.35 1.89 10.22
CA LYS A 31 -1.99 3.28 9.89
C LYS A 31 -2.86 3.91 8.80
N GLN A 32 -3.71 3.13 8.14
CA GLN A 32 -4.57 3.58 7.04
C GLN A 32 -3.76 4.18 5.89
N GLU A 33 -2.70 3.49 5.50
CA GLU A 33 -1.76 3.94 4.48
C GLU A 33 -1.33 2.79 3.58
N VAL A 34 -0.82 3.14 2.40
CA VAL A 34 -0.07 2.23 1.53
C VAL A 34 1.33 2.78 1.37
N ARG A 35 2.33 1.91 1.55
CA ARG A 35 3.74 2.24 1.35
C ARG A 35 4.35 1.40 0.25
N ARG A 36 5.29 2.00 -0.49
CA ARG A 36 6.14 1.35 -1.48
C ARG A 36 7.56 1.22 -0.94
N TYR A 37 8.14 0.03 -1.06
CA TYR A 37 9.50 -0.32 -0.67
C TYR A 37 10.25 -0.82 -1.90
N LYS A 38 11.47 -0.33 -2.13
CA LYS A 38 12.38 -1.06 -3.01
C LYS A 38 12.91 -2.28 -2.26
N LEU A 39 13.15 -3.37 -2.96
CA LEU A 39 13.76 -4.55 -2.34
C LEU A 39 15.10 -4.18 -1.69
N GLY A 40 15.26 -4.56 -0.43
CA GLY A 40 16.42 -4.22 0.39
C GLY A 40 16.32 -2.89 1.14
N GLU A 41 15.30 -2.07 0.88
CA GLU A 41 15.01 -0.88 1.69
C GLU A 41 14.01 -1.23 2.80
N ASN A 42 14.29 -0.74 4.01
CA ASN A 42 13.41 -0.88 5.18
C ASN A 42 12.55 0.38 5.44
N ILE A 43 12.77 1.46 4.69
CA ILE A 43 12.01 2.71 4.80
C ILE A 43 11.10 2.84 3.58
N GLY A 44 9.79 2.69 3.80
CA GLY A 44 8.79 2.77 2.74
C GLY A 44 8.39 4.21 2.41
N THR A 45 8.21 4.51 1.13
CA THR A 45 7.61 5.76 0.64
C THR A 45 6.09 5.70 0.77
N LEU A 46 5.45 6.70 1.39
CA LEU A 46 3.99 6.82 1.41
C LEU A 46 3.46 7.06 -0.02
N VAL A 47 2.50 6.26 -0.47
CA VAL A 47 1.92 6.37 -1.81
C VAL A 47 0.38 6.53 -1.81
N ALA A 48 -0.28 6.22 -0.70
CA ALA A 48 -1.71 6.48 -0.51
C ALA A 48 -2.05 6.62 0.98
N GLY A 49 -3.05 7.45 1.30
CA GLY A 49 -3.54 7.65 2.67
C GLY A 49 -2.60 8.49 3.54
N GLY A 50 -2.43 8.12 4.80
CA GLY A 50 -1.59 8.84 5.76
C GLY A 50 -2.21 10.09 6.40
N ASN A 51 -3.43 10.46 5.99
CA ASN A 51 -4.19 11.60 6.55
C ASN A 51 -5.25 11.16 7.58
N GLY A 52 -4.98 10.06 8.28
CA GLY A 52 -5.92 9.44 9.22
C GLY A 52 -7.03 8.63 8.55
N GLN A 53 -7.75 7.87 9.36
CA GLN A 53 -8.88 7.07 8.92
C GLN A 53 -10.05 7.97 8.50
N GLY A 54 -10.63 7.72 7.33
CA GLY A 54 -11.82 8.47 6.90
C GLY A 54 -12.25 8.17 5.47
N ALA A 55 -13.24 8.93 4.99
CA ALA A 55 -13.82 8.78 3.66
C ALA A 55 -13.41 9.88 2.68
N GLY A 56 -12.53 10.81 3.09
CA GLY A 56 -11.95 11.81 2.19
C GLY A 56 -11.18 11.20 1.01
N LEU A 57 -10.98 11.99 -0.05
CA LEU A 57 -10.22 11.53 -1.24
C LEU A 57 -8.72 11.34 -0.95
N ASN A 58 -8.23 11.91 0.15
CA ASN A 58 -6.86 11.77 0.64
C ASN A 58 -6.75 10.85 1.88
N GLN A 59 -7.83 10.18 2.25
CA GLN A 59 -7.92 9.27 3.41
C GLN A 59 -8.26 7.85 2.96
N LEU A 60 -7.93 6.89 3.81
CA LEU A 60 -8.29 5.48 3.63
C LEU A 60 -9.05 4.97 4.86
N ASN A 61 -9.85 3.92 4.69
CA ASN A 61 -10.51 3.22 5.77
C ASN A 61 -10.44 1.71 5.58
N TYR A 62 -9.47 1.13 6.26
CA TYR A 62 -9.00 -0.24 6.15
C TYR A 62 -8.70 -0.65 4.69
N PRO A 63 -7.57 -0.17 4.13
CA PRO A 63 -7.08 -0.66 2.86
C PRO A 63 -6.73 -2.16 2.98
N THR A 64 -7.08 -2.94 1.95
CA THR A 64 -6.87 -4.40 1.96
C THR A 64 -5.90 -4.81 0.86
N PHE A 65 -6.36 -5.57 -0.12
CA PHE A 65 -5.60 -5.98 -1.30
C PHE A 65 -5.09 -4.77 -2.09
N LEU A 66 -4.11 -5.00 -2.95
CA LEU A 66 -3.55 -3.97 -3.81
C LEU A 66 -3.43 -4.48 -5.23
N PHE A 67 -3.66 -3.59 -6.20
CA PHE A 67 -3.27 -3.81 -7.59
C PHE A 67 -2.44 -2.61 -8.04
N VAL A 68 -1.34 -2.88 -8.75
CA VAL A 68 -0.44 -1.85 -9.28
C VAL A 68 -0.39 -2.02 -10.79
N ASP A 69 -0.75 -0.96 -11.52
CA ASP A 69 -0.69 -1.00 -12.99
C ASP A 69 0.71 -0.64 -13.52
N ARG A 70 0.90 -0.76 -14.84
CA ARG A 70 2.19 -0.44 -15.51
C ARG A 70 2.61 1.02 -15.40
N GLN A 71 1.70 1.93 -15.05
CA GLN A 71 1.99 3.34 -14.80
C GLN A 71 2.29 3.58 -13.31
N GLN A 72 2.39 2.50 -12.52
CA GLN A 72 2.56 2.49 -11.06
C GLN A 72 1.44 3.25 -10.33
N ASN A 73 0.24 3.31 -10.91
CA ASN A 73 -0.93 3.71 -10.15
C ASN A 73 -1.35 2.56 -9.24
N VAL A 74 -1.75 2.90 -8.02
CA VAL A 74 -2.17 1.95 -6.99
C VAL A 74 -3.68 1.97 -6.86
N TYR A 75 -4.30 0.81 -6.96
CA TYR A 75 -5.73 0.61 -6.76
C TYR A 75 -5.95 -0.05 -5.41
N VAL A 76 -6.71 0.62 -4.55
CA VAL A 76 -6.85 0.28 -3.13
C VAL A 76 -8.33 0.06 -2.82
N PRO A 77 -8.79 -1.20 -2.69
CA PRO A 77 -10.09 -1.52 -2.13
C PRO A 77 -10.13 -1.22 -0.63
N GLU A 78 -11.16 -0.49 -0.20
CA GLU A 78 -11.39 -0.09 1.18
C GLU A 78 -12.65 -0.78 1.70
N TRP A 79 -12.50 -1.78 2.56
CA TRP A 79 -13.63 -2.62 2.95
C TRP A 79 -14.66 -1.89 3.83
N LYS A 80 -14.23 -0.88 4.60
CA LYS A 80 -15.12 -0.07 5.44
C LYS A 80 -15.79 1.10 4.70
N ASN A 81 -15.14 1.63 3.66
CA ASN A 81 -15.72 2.71 2.84
C ASN A 81 -16.50 2.17 1.63
N HIS A 82 -16.51 0.85 1.40
CA HIS A 82 -17.22 0.21 0.30
C HIS A 82 -16.86 0.79 -1.08
N ARG A 83 -15.57 1.11 -1.28
CA ARG A 83 -15.07 1.74 -2.51
C ARG A 83 -13.72 1.18 -2.93
N VAL A 84 -13.33 1.51 -4.15
CA VAL A 84 -11.97 1.30 -4.66
C VAL A 84 -11.41 2.67 -5.06
N MET A 85 -10.27 3.04 -4.50
CA MET A 85 -9.57 4.29 -4.81
C MET A 85 -8.40 4.02 -5.76
N LYS A 86 -8.24 4.87 -6.78
CA LYS A 86 -7.05 4.91 -7.63
C LYS A 86 -6.15 6.07 -7.17
N TRP A 87 -4.89 5.76 -6.92
CA TRP A 87 -3.84 6.71 -6.57
C TRP A 87 -2.78 6.71 -7.65
N ASN A 88 -2.57 7.87 -8.29
CA ASN A 88 -1.57 7.98 -9.33
C ASN A 88 -0.16 8.05 -8.71
N LYS A 89 0.85 7.48 -9.37
CA LYS A 89 2.26 7.54 -8.91
C LYS A 89 2.72 8.95 -8.53
N CYS A 90 2.25 9.95 -9.28
CA CYS A 90 2.61 11.36 -9.12
C CYS A 90 1.55 12.19 -8.39
N ALA A 91 0.55 11.56 -7.76
CA ALA A 91 -0.36 12.27 -6.87
C ALA A 91 0.45 12.85 -5.71
N LYS A 92 0.28 14.15 -5.45
CA LYS A 92 0.90 14.85 -4.32
C LYS A 92 0.03 14.73 -3.08
#